data_AF-A0A2V6BL31-F1
#
_entry.id   AF-A0A2V6BL31-F1
#
_cell.length_a   1.000
_cell.length_b   1.000
_cell.length_c   1.000
_cell.angle_alpha   90.00
_cell.angle_beta   90.00
_cell.angle_gamma   90.00
#
_symmetry.space_group_name_H-M   'P 1'
#
loop_
_entity.id
_entity.type
_entity.pdbx_description
1 polymer ?
#
loop_
_entity_poly.entity_id
_entity_poly.type
_entity_poly.pdbx_seq_one_letter_code
_entity_poly.pdbx_strand_id
1 'polypeptide(L)'
;MKAFLQRHRLVLFFLFAFLLSWYPWIIALTRGRTSGPNPLGPLVAGIIVTAIVSGRSGLREFFSRLVRWRVSVKWYAIVFGMPVLICLVAVVITLCFVHDSHVSALSIEKLRDVPERFLFILLFIGLGEEPGWRGFALPQLQTKHSPLIASGILAPI
;
A
#
# COMPACT_ATOMS: atom_id res chain seq x y z
N MET A 1 -22.68 0.15 21.90
CA MET A 1 -21.37 -0.36 21.42
C MET A 1 -21.23 -0.35 19.89
N LYS A 2 -22.07 -1.05 19.12
CA LYS A 2 -21.96 -1.09 17.64
C LYS A 2 -21.96 0.28 16.93
N ALA A 3 -22.86 1.19 17.31
CA ALA A 3 -22.92 2.53 16.72
C ALA A 3 -21.63 3.35 16.94
N PHE A 4 -21.00 3.20 18.11
CA PHE A 4 -19.72 3.84 18.42
C PHE A 4 -18.60 3.30 17.52
N LEU A 5 -18.50 1.97 17.38
CA LEU A 5 -17.50 1.31 16.53
C LEU A 5 -17.67 1.69 15.06
N GLN A 6 -18.91 1.79 14.57
CA GLN A 6 -19.20 2.25 13.21
C GLN A 6 -18.81 3.71 12.97
N ARG A 7 -19.04 4.57 13.96
CA ARG A 7 -18.69 6.00 13.89
C ARG A 7 -17.18 6.22 13.88
N HIS A 8 -16.43 5.41 14.63
CA HIS A 8 -14.98 5.54 14.81
C HIS A 8 -14.15 4.55 14.00
N ARG A 9 -14.75 3.82 13.05
CA ARG A 9 -14.07 2.75 12.28
C ARG A 9 -12.76 3.19 11.62
N LEU A 10 -12.71 4.42 11.09
CA LEU A 10 -11.49 4.97 10.48
C LEU A 10 -10.40 5.22 11.52
N VAL A 11 -10.77 5.82 12.66
CA VAL A 11 -9.82 6.07 13.77
C VAL A 11 -9.27 4.76 14.31
N LEU A 12 -10.14 3.78 14.54
CA LEU A 12 -9.74 2.43 14.98
C LEU A 12 -8.80 1.77 13.97
N PHE A 13 -9.09 1.90 12.68
CA PHE A 13 -8.25 1.38 11.62
C PHE A 13 -6.86 2.01 11.64
N PHE A 14 -6.74 3.34 11.70
CA PHE A 14 -5.44 4.00 11.78
C PHE A 14 -4.68 3.58 13.03
N LEU A 15 -5.33 3.56 14.20
CA LEU A 15 -4.68 3.11 15.44
C LEU A 15 -4.12 1.70 15.32
N PHE A 16 -4.92 0.74 14.83
CA PHE A 16 -4.43 -0.63 14.63
C PHE A 16 -3.37 -0.72 13.54
N ALA A 17 -3.51 -0.01 12.43
CA ALA A 17 -2.54 -0.02 11.34
C ALA A 17 -1.17 0.46 11.84
N PHE A 18 -1.12 1.61 12.54
CA PHE A 18 0.12 2.13 13.10
C PHE A 18 0.70 1.20 14.18
N LEU A 19 -0.11 0.70 15.11
CA LEU A 19 0.39 -0.22 16.15
C LEU A 19 0.98 -1.51 15.54
N LEU A 20 0.29 -2.11 14.58
CA LEU A 20 0.71 -3.38 13.96
C LEU A 20 1.84 -3.23 12.94
N SER A 21 1.99 -2.05 12.33
CA SER A 21 3.11 -1.75 11.45
C SER A 21 4.38 -1.40 12.22
N TRP A 22 4.28 -0.66 13.32
CA TRP A 22 5.46 -0.06 13.96
C TRP A 22 6.01 -0.83 15.17
N TYR A 23 5.29 -1.83 15.70
CA TYR A 23 5.80 -2.63 16.82
C TYR A 23 7.18 -3.29 16.57
N PRO A 24 7.55 -3.80 15.37
CA PRO A 24 8.85 -4.42 15.18
C PRO A 24 9.98 -3.42 15.29
N TRP A 25 9.73 -2.19 14.81
CA TRP A 25 10.68 -1.08 14.91
C TRP A 25 10.94 -0.71 16.37
N ILE A 26 9.88 -0.61 17.18
CA ILE A 26 10.01 -0.35 18.63
C ILE A 26 10.84 -1.45 19.30
N ILE A 27 10.59 -2.72 18.97
CA ILE A 27 11.38 -3.85 19.50
C ILE A 27 12.85 -3.75 19.04
N ALA A 28 13.10 -3.42 17.78
CA ALA A 28 14.45 -3.29 17.24
C ALA A 28 15.23 -2.20 17.98
N LEU A 29 14.61 -1.05 18.25
CA LEU A 29 15.23 0.07 18.97
C LEU A 29 15.68 -0.34 20.39
N THR A 30 14.86 -1.11 21.11
CA THR A 30 15.23 -1.61 22.45
C THR A 30 16.45 -2.55 22.44
N ARG A 31 16.82 -3.07 21.26
CA ARG A 31 17.97 -3.93 21.04
C ARG A 31 19.14 -3.21 20.37
N GLY A 32 19.09 -1.88 20.26
CA GLY A 32 20.10 -1.08 19.56
C GLY A 32 20.17 -1.36 18.05
N ARG A 33 19.07 -1.85 17.46
CA ARG A 33 18.95 -2.14 16.02
C ARG A 33 17.92 -1.24 15.37
N THR A 34 17.96 -1.15 14.06
CA THR A 34 16.90 -0.52 13.25
C THR A 34 16.20 -1.60 12.41
N SER A 35 14.91 -1.41 12.15
CA SER A 35 14.13 -2.24 11.23
C SER A 35 13.14 -1.37 10.45
N GLY A 36 12.59 -1.89 9.36
CA GLY A 36 11.44 -1.26 8.69
C GLY A 36 10.13 -1.54 9.43
N PRO A 37 9.04 -0.83 9.08
CA PRO A 37 7.70 -1.19 9.52
C PRO A 37 7.28 -2.54 8.92
N ASN A 38 6.41 -3.26 9.63
CA ASN A 38 5.74 -4.46 9.13
C ASN A 38 4.65 -4.05 8.12
N PRO A 39 4.79 -4.39 6.83
CA PRO A 39 3.83 -3.95 5.82
C PRO A 39 2.48 -4.68 5.93
N LEU A 40 2.36 -5.73 6.76
CA LEU A 40 1.08 -6.42 6.97
C LEU A 40 0.13 -5.68 7.93
N GLY A 41 0.62 -4.64 8.63
CA GLY A 41 -0.16 -3.91 9.63
C GLY A 41 -1.49 -3.38 9.11
N PRO A 42 -1.55 -2.69 7.95
CA PRO A 42 -2.80 -2.14 7.41
C PRO A 42 -3.79 -3.22 6.97
N LEU A 43 -3.33 -4.32 6.34
CA LEU A 43 -4.20 -5.46 6.01
C LEU A 43 -4.84 -6.03 7.28
N VAL A 44 -4.02 -6.33 8.30
CA VAL A 44 -4.52 -6.93 9.54
C VAL A 44 -5.46 -5.97 10.28
N ALA A 45 -5.15 -4.67 10.31
CA ALA A 45 -6.05 -3.65 10.85
C ALA A 45 -7.39 -3.59 10.11
N GLY A 46 -7.35 -3.61 8.77
CA GLY A 46 -8.55 -3.65 7.93
C GLY A 46 -9.42 -4.87 8.21
N ILE A 47 -8.81 -6.05 8.37
CA ILE A 47 -9.50 -7.30 8.74
C ILE A 47 -10.13 -7.18 10.13
N ILE A 48 -9.36 -6.77 11.15
CA ILE A 48 -9.82 -6.65 12.53
C ILE A 48 -11.03 -5.70 12.61
N VAL A 49 -10.89 -4.48 12.06
CA VAL A 49 -11.96 -3.48 12.14
C VAL A 49 -13.18 -3.93 11.33
N THR A 50 -12.99 -4.54 10.16
CA THR A 50 -14.10 -5.08 9.37
C THR A 50 -14.84 -6.21 10.11
N ALA A 51 -14.11 -7.11 10.77
CA ALA A 51 -14.68 -8.19 11.55
C ALA A 51 -15.51 -7.66 12.72
N ILE A 52 -15.00 -6.66 13.45
CA ILE A 52 -15.66 -6.04 14.61
C ILE A 52 -16.90 -5.25 14.19
N VAL A 53 -16.82 -4.50 13.09
CA VAL A 53 -17.89 -3.57 12.67
C VAL A 53 -18.98 -4.24 11.84
N SER A 54 -18.57 -5.12 10.91
CA SER A 54 -19.43 -5.69 9.86
C SER A 54 -19.51 -7.22 9.89
N GLY A 55 -18.75 -7.89 10.76
CA GLY A 55 -18.80 -9.34 10.92
C GLY A 55 -18.37 -10.12 9.67
N ARG A 56 -18.85 -11.37 9.59
CA ARG A 56 -18.48 -12.32 8.52
C ARG A 56 -18.88 -11.84 7.11
N SER A 57 -20.04 -11.18 6.97
CA SER A 57 -20.48 -10.63 5.68
C SER A 57 -19.56 -9.53 5.19
N GLY A 58 -19.13 -8.62 6.08
CA GLY A 58 -18.17 -7.58 5.75
C GLY A 58 -16.80 -8.13 5.34
N LEU A 59 -16.31 -9.17 6.04
CA LEU A 59 -15.05 -9.83 5.65
C LEU A 59 -15.16 -10.49 4.27
N ARG A 60 -16.26 -11.19 3.99
CA ARG A 60 -16.50 -11.79 2.67
C ARG A 60 -16.48 -10.71 1.58
N GLU A 61 -17.14 -9.59 1.82
CA GLU A 61 -17.13 -8.47 0.88
C GLU A 61 -15.71 -7.90 0.69
N PHE A 62 -14.97 -7.67 1.79
CA PHE A 62 -13.60 -7.17 1.77
C PHE A 62 -12.69 -8.05 0.89
N PHE A 63 -12.65 -9.37 1.14
CA PHE A 63 -11.84 -10.30 0.36
C PHE A 63 -12.34 -10.50 -1.07
N SER A 64 -13.65 -10.42 -1.32
CA SER A 64 -14.22 -10.55 -2.67
C SER A 64 -13.73 -9.47 -3.64
N ARG A 65 -13.30 -8.31 -3.12
CA ARG A 65 -12.76 -7.21 -3.93
C ARG A 65 -11.30 -7.48 -4.36
N LEU A 66 -10.53 -8.22 -3.57
CA LEU A 66 -9.12 -8.53 -3.84
C LEU A 66 -8.93 -9.48 -5.03
N VAL A 67 -9.91 -10.35 -5.28
CA VAL A 67 -9.86 -11.34 -6.36
C VAL A 67 -10.42 -10.80 -7.69
N ARG A 68 -10.77 -9.52 -7.76
CA ARG A 68 -11.27 -8.88 -8.99
C ARG A 68 -10.11 -8.52 -9.90
N TRP A 69 -9.75 -9.44 -10.80
CA TRP A 69 -8.67 -9.23 -11.77
C TRP A 69 -9.19 -8.88 -13.18
N ARG A 70 -10.46 -9.13 -13.49
CA ARG A 70 -11.02 -8.83 -14.81
C ARG A 70 -11.30 -7.34 -14.99
N VAL A 71 -10.28 -6.59 -15.38
CA VAL A 71 -10.36 -5.17 -15.75
C VAL A 71 -9.97 -4.98 -17.23
N SER A 72 -10.34 -3.85 -17.82
CA SER A 72 -9.99 -3.53 -19.22
C SER A 72 -8.47 -3.60 -19.43
N VAL A 73 -8.02 -4.12 -20.58
CA VAL A 73 -6.60 -4.19 -20.99
C VAL A 73 -5.91 -2.83 -20.89
N LYS A 74 -6.64 -1.72 -21.08
CA LYS A 74 -6.13 -0.36 -20.90
C LYS A 74 -5.51 -0.13 -19.51
N TRP A 75 -6.10 -0.71 -18.45
CA TRP A 75 -5.59 -0.57 -17.09
C TRP A 75 -4.31 -1.37 -16.86
N TYR A 76 -4.18 -2.54 -17.49
CA TYR A 76 -2.92 -3.28 -17.47
C TYR A 76 -1.80 -2.49 -18.16
N ALA A 77 -2.11 -1.89 -19.31
CA ALA A 77 -1.15 -1.03 -20.02
C ALA A 77 -0.72 0.17 -19.15
N ILE A 78 -1.64 0.78 -18.40
CA ILE A 78 -1.32 1.89 -17.48
C ILE A 78 -0.45 1.39 -16.32
N VAL A 79 -0.82 0.29 -15.66
CA VAL A 79 -0.11 -0.24 -14.48
C VAL A 79 1.35 -0.62 -14.82
N PHE A 80 1.59 -1.23 -15.98
CA PHE A 80 2.94 -1.58 -16.40
C PHE A 80 3.68 -0.43 -17.11
N GLY A 81 2.96 0.40 -17.87
CA GLY A 81 3.54 1.48 -18.67
C GLY A 81 3.91 2.72 -17.85
N MET A 82 3.09 3.12 -16.88
CA MET A 82 3.36 4.34 -16.09
C MET A 82 4.67 4.27 -15.31
N PRO A 83 4.99 3.19 -14.55
CA PRO A 83 6.26 3.11 -13.85
C PRO A 83 7.47 3.20 -14.79
N VAL A 84 7.40 2.53 -15.94
CA VAL A 84 8.45 2.59 -16.97
C VAL A 84 8.60 4.01 -17.49
N LEU A 85 7.50 4.68 -17.84
CA LEU A 85 7.50 6.05 -18.31
C LEU A 85 8.10 7.01 -17.27
N ILE A 86 7.69 6.91 -16.01
CA ILE A 86 8.22 7.74 -14.91
C ILE A 86 9.73 7.53 -14.77
N CYS A 87 10.20 6.28 -14.77
CA CYS A 87 11.63 5.98 -14.70
C CYS A 87 12.41 6.53 -15.89
N LEU A 88 11.88 6.41 -17.12
CA LEU A 88 12.50 6.95 -18.32
C LEU A 88 12.60 8.47 -18.28
N VAL A 89 11.52 9.15 -17.87
CA VAL A 89 11.50 10.61 -17.69
C VAL A 89 12.54 11.02 -16.65
N ALA A 90 12.63 10.32 -15.52
CA ALA A 90 13.63 10.61 -14.49
C ALA A 90 15.07 10.42 -15.00
N VAL A 91 15.34 9.38 -15.79
CA VAL A 91 16.63 9.16 -16.45
C VAL A 91 16.97 10.30 -17.40
N VAL A 92 16.04 10.70 -18.27
CA VAL A 92 16.25 11.81 -19.22
C VAL A 92 16.56 13.10 -18.47
N ILE A 93 15.78 13.44 -17.45
CA ILE A 93 16.03 14.63 -16.62
C ILE A 93 17.43 14.55 -16.00
N THR A 94 17.82 13.39 -15.46
CA THR A 94 19.14 13.22 -14.84
C THR A 94 20.27 13.44 -15.84
N LEU A 95 20.19 12.83 -17.04
CA LEU A 95 21.20 12.97 -18.08
C LEU A 95 21.29 14.41 -18.63
N CYS A 96 20.18 15.15 -18.67
CA CYS A 96 20.16 16.52 -19.16
C CYS A 96 20.66 17.55 -18.15
N PHE A 97 20.44 17.33 -16.85
CA PHE A 97 20.62 18.37 -15.83
C PHE A 97 21.66 18.04 -14.75
N VAL A 98 22.12 16.79 -14.64
CA VAL A 98 23.09 16.38 -13.62
C VAL A 98 24.43 16.07 -14.30
N HIS A 99 25.42 16.94 -14.07
CA HIS A 99 26.79 16.74 -14.53
C HIS A 99 27.41 15.52 -13.85
N ASP A 100 28.25 14.76 -14.58
CA ASP A 100 28.85 13.50 -14.11
C ASP A 100 27.82 12.47 -13.61
N SER A 101 26.60 12.49 -14.15
CA SER A 101 25.56 11.55 -13.77
C SER A 101 25.90 10.12 -14.22
N HIS A 102 25.89 9.20 -13.24
CA HIS A 102 26.02 7.77 -13.48
C HIS A 102 24.64 7.11 -13.46
N VAL A 103 23.98 7.06 -14.62
CA VAL A 103 22.76 6.26 -14.77
C VAL A 103 23.13 4.80 -14.93
N SER A 104 22.71 3.97 -13.97
CA SER A 104 23.02 2.54 -14.00
C SER A 104 22.28 1.85 -15.13
N ALA A 105 23.03 1.18 -16.02
CA ALA A 105 22.44 0.40 -17.10
C ALA A 105 21.63 -0.79 -16.54
N LEU A 106 20.62 -1.19 -17.30
CA LEU A 106 19.91 -2.43 -17.08
C LEU A 106 20.85 -3.59 -17.45
N SER A 107 21.24 -4.39 -16.47
CA SER A 107 22.05 -5.59 -16.70
C SER A 107 21.18 -6.84 -16.70
N ILE A 108 21.64 -7.90 -17.37
CA ILE A 108 20.95 -9.21 -17.37
C ILE A 108 20.81 -9.75 -15.95
N GLU A 109 21.82 -9.54 -15.10
CA GLU A 109 21.79 -9.93 -13.68
C GLU A 109 20.64 -9.25 -12.94
N LYS A 110 20.52 -7.92 -13.04
CA LYS A 110 19.41 -7.19 -12.42
C LYS A 110 18.04 -7.65 -12.94
N LEU A 111 17.97 -8.04 -14.21
CA LEU A 111 16.73 -8.52 -14.81
C LEU A 111 16.31 -9.90 -14.26
N ARG A 112 17.27 -10.73 -13.87
CA ARG A 112 17.01 -12.05 -13.24
C ARG A 112 16.41 -11.91 -11.84
N ASP A 113 16.73 -10.84 -11.12
CA ASP A 113 16.20 -10.59 -9.77
C ASP A 113 14.77 -10.00 -9.79
N VAL A 114 14.32 -9.47 -10.94
CA VAL A 114 13.02 -8.80 -11.06
C VAL A 114 11.85 -9.69 -10.65
N PRO A 115 11.71 -10.95 -11.09
CA PRO A 115 10.56 -11.77 -10.75
C PRO A 115 10.44 -12.04 -9.24
N GLU A 116 11.55 -12.36 -8.58
CA GLU A 116 11.58 -12.59 -7.12
C GLU A 116 11.19 -11.31 -6.37
N ARG A 117 11.83 -10.19 -6.70
CA ARG A 117 11.56 -8.90 -6.07
C ARG A 117 10.14 -8.43 -6.32
N PHE A 118 9.62 -8.65 -7.52
CA PHE A 118 8.23 -8.34 -7.88
C PHE A 118 7.26 -9.16 -7.03
N LEU A 119 7.48 -10.47 -6.90
CA LEU A 119 6.64 -11.33 -6.06
C LEU A 119 6.69 -10.92 -4.59
N PHE A 120 7.88 -10.62 -4.07
CA PHE A 120 8.03 -10.13 -2.69
C PHE A 120 7.25 -8.83 -2.46
N ILE A 121 7.43 -7.83 -3.33
CA ILE A 121 6.73 -6.55 -3.24
C ILE A 121 5.22 -6.77 -3.39
N LEU A 122 4.78 -7.56 -4.36
CA LEU A 122 3.37 -7.83 -4.59
C LEU A 122 2.72 -8.47 -3.36
N LEU A 123 3.36 -9.46 -2.75
CA LEU A 123 2.79 -10.20 -1.62
C LEU A 123 2.86 -9.42 -0.30
N PHE A 124 3.98 -8.78 0.00
CA PHE A 124 4.18 -8.17 1.32
C PHE A 124 3.78 -6.70 1.36
N ILE A 125 3.97 -5.96 0.27
CA ILE A 125 3.61 -4.53 0.20
C ILE A 125 2.26 -4.39 -0.49
N GLY A 126 2.13 -4.93 -1.71
CA GLY A 126 0.90 -4.87 -2.49
C GLY A 126 -0.30 -5.47 -1.74
N LEU A 127 -0.21 -6.72 -1.30
CA LEU A 127 -1.29 -7.35 -0.51
C LEU A 127 -1.25 -7.01 0.97
N GLY A 128 -0.09 -6.65 1.54
CA GLY A 128 0.01 -6.31 2.97
C GLY A 128 -0.54 -4.94 3.32
N GLU A 129 -0.37 -3.95 2.44
CA GLU A 129 -0.73 -2.56 2.74
C GLU A 129 -1.99 -2.12 1.99
N GLU A 130 -2.02 -2.31 0.67
CA GLU A 130 -3.06 -1.72 -0.19
C GLU A 130 -4.49 -2.16 0.17
N PRO A 131 -4.79 -3.40 0.59
CA PRO A 131 -6.13 -3.76 1.05
C PRO A 131 -6.59 -2.93 2.25
N GLY A 132 -5.69 -2.55 3.15
CA GLY A 132 -5.99 -1.65 4.26
C GLY A 132 -6.24 -0.22 3.74
N TRP A 133 -5.29 0.34 3.00
CA TRP A 133 -5.37 1.74 2.58
C TRP A 133 -6.43 1.99 1.50
N ARG A 134 -6.40 1.22 0.41
CA ARG A 134 -7.30 1.35 -0.75
C ARG A 134 -8.58 0.54 -0.60
N GLY A 135 -8.52 -0.61 0.06
CA GLY A 135 -9.67 -1.49 0.22
C GLY A 135 -10.59 -1.12 1.39
N PHE A 136 -10.01 -0.61 2.49
CA PHE A 136 -10.74 -0.17 3.67
C PHE A 136 -10.80 1.37 3.73
N ALA A 137 -9.70 2.05 4.09
CA ALA A 137 -9.74 3.46 4.50
C ALA A 137 -10.25 4.43 3.42
N LEU A 138 -9.74 4.31 2.20
CA LEU A 138 -10.06 5.24 1.10
C LEU A 138 -11.57 5.30 0.78
N PRO A 139 -12.29 4.18 0.56
CA PRO A 139 -13.74 4.19 0.37
C PRO A 139 -14.51 4.92 1.47
N GLN A 140 -14.05 4.82 2.72
CA GLN A 140 -14.75 5.45 3.84
C GLN A 140 -14.45 6.95 3.93
N LEU A 141 -13.22 7.38 3.63
CA LEU A 141 -12.88 8.80 3.49
C LEU A 141 -13.67 9.44 2.35
N GLN A 142 -13.81 8.74 1.23
CA GLN A 142 -14.58 9.20 0.07
C GLN A 142 -16.09 9.33 0.32
N THR A 143 -16.63 8.80 1.42
CA THR A 143 -18.03 9.06 1.81
C THR A 143 -18.27 10.50 2.30
N LYS A 144 -17.21 11.18 2.75
CA LYS A 144 -17.28 12.54 3.33
C LYS A 144 -16.41 13.56 2.62
N HIS A 145 -15.47 13.11 1.81
CA HIS A 145 -14.48 13.93 1.15
C HIS A 145 -14.44 13.63 -0.35
N SER A 146 -14.05 14.63 -1.15
CA SER A 146 -13.77 14.40 -2.57
C SER A 146 -12.58 13.43 -2.74
N PRO A 147 -12.46 12.74 -3.89
CA PRO A 147 -11.34 11.83 -4.13
C PRO A 147 -9.96 12.47 -3.93
N LEU A 148 -9.81 13.75 -4.28
CA LEU A 148 -8.57 14.50 -4.07
C LEU A 148 -8.24 14.68 -2.59
N ILE A 149 -9.21 15.15 -1.79
CA ILE A 149 -9.02 15.35 -0.35
C ILE A 149 -8.78 14.01 0.35
N ALA A 150 -9.57 12.97 0.03
CA ALA A 150 -9.40 11.64 0.60
C ALA A 150 -8.01 11.06 0.29
N SER A 151 -7.51 11.25 -0.94
CA SER A 151 -6.15 10.84 -1.32
C SER A 151 -5.08 11.68 -0.61
N GLY A 152 -5.31 12.99 -0.46
CA GLY A 152 -4.41 13.88 0.28
C GLY A 152 -4.31 13.55 1.77
N ILE A 153 -5.39 13.08 2.40
CA ILE A 153 -5.37 12.59 3.79
C ILE A 153 -4.50 11.33 3.91
N LEU A 154 -4.53 10.44 2.91
CA LEU A 154 -3.74 9.21 2.93
C LEU A 154 -2.30 9.37 2.42
N ALA A 155 -1.99 10.43 1.67
CA ALA A 155 -0.69 10.63 1.05
C ALA A 155 0.53 10.68 2.00
N PRO A 156 0.42 11.19 3.25
CA PRO A 156 1.55 11.25 4.18
C PRO A 156 1.90 9.93 4.87
N ILE A 157 1.15 8.87 4.60
CA ILE A 157 1.27 7.54 5.23
C ILE A 157 2.20 6.68 4.38
#